data_AF-A0A7H1N4I4-F1
#
_entry.id   AF-A0A7H1N4I4-F1
#
_cell.length_a   1.000
_cell.length_b   1.000
_cell.length_c   1.000
_cell.angle_alpha   90.00
_cell.angle_beta   90.00
_cell.angle_gamma   90.00
#
_symmetry.space_group_name_H-M   'P 1'
#
loop_
_entity.id
_entity.type
_entity.pdbx_description
1 polymer ?
#
loop_
_entity_poly.entity_id
_entity_poly.type
_entity_poly.pdbx_seq_one_letter_code
_entity_poly.pdbx_strand_id
1 'polypeptide(L)'
;MVVLQEVPPIDKLLPKLGEAYPFSSRISSAGPRVQGVVEACQGMVLLSTFPIITATKFQPVATAWPALLASLQIDDATRVSLAVVHAADPIRADGLAARDAFLHYLAEHLDTIHSPLIVLGDFNASPFTPAFREFQARTGLQLSPWNPATYPAGMRTLGISIDHVLVRDATLLRLEPLSSVGSDHRPLRALISVPVMGSAIPAGLAEDGKTGRTLPHRNSGEAGGGANTANIKRVAALSPVSALLLP
;
A
#
# COMPACT_ATOMS: atom_id res chain seq x y z
N MET A 1 3.86 -9.51 0.16
CA MET A 1 4.99 -8.65 0.58
C MET A 1 4.75 -8.20 2.01
N VAL A 2 5.76 -7.68 2.69
CA VAL A 2 5.67 -7.11 4.03
C VAL A 2 6.47 -5.82 4.01
N VAL A 3 5.95 -4.80 4.65
CA VAL A 3 6.62 -3.51 4.82
C VAL A 3 6.78 -3.27 6.31
N LEU A 4 7.97 -2.89 6.74
CA LEU A 4 8.23 -2.61 8.13
C LEU A 4 8.78 -1.19 8.21
N GLN A 5 8.28 -0.42 9.18
CA GLN A 5 8.71 0.94 9.47
C GLN A 5 9.20 1.00 10.92
N GLU A 6 9.95 2.06 11.24
CA GLU A 6 10.60 2.22 12.56
C GLU A 6 11.51 1.05 12.94
N VAL A 7 12.04 0.37 11.93
CA VAL A 7 12.80 -0.84 12.16
C VAL A 7 14.18 -0.45 12.69
N PRO A 8 14.61 -0.94 13.87
CA PRO A 8 15.97 -0.77 14.32
C PRO A 8 16.93 -1.51 13.36
N PRO A 9 18.26 -1.42 13.55
CA PRO A 9 19.18 -2.28 12.80
C PRO A 9 18.84 -3.77 12.98
N ILE A 10 18.22 -4.39 11.96
CA ILE A 10 17.76 -5.80 11.99
C ILE A 10 18.66 -6.75 11.18
N ASP A 11 19.93 -6.41 11.01
CA ASP A 11 20.87 -7.19 10.18
C ASP A 11 20.93 -8.69 10.57
N LYS A 12 20.66 -9.01 11.84
CA LYS A 12 20.63 -10.39 12.35
C LYS A 12 19.32 -11.15 12.08
N LEU A 13 18.21 -10.45 11.79
CA LEU A 13 16.89 -11.05 11.55
C LEU A 13 16.58 -11.23 10.07
N LEU A 14 17.17 -10.39 9.20
CA LEU A 14 16.96 -10.45 7.75
C LEU A 14 17.22 -11.84 7.13
N PRO A 15 18.27 -12.60 7.51
CA PRO A 15 18.49 -13.94 6.96
C PRO A 15 17.33 -14.91 7.24
N LYS A 16 16.76 -14.86 8.44
CA LYS A 16 15.62 -15.71 8.83
C LYS A 16 14.34 -15.35 8.06
N LEU A 17 14.17 -14.07 7.75
CA LEU A 17 13.03 -13.59 6.96
C LEU A 17 13.21 -13.90 5.46
N GLY A 18 14.46 -14.04 5.00
CA GLY A 18 14.82 -14.34 3.61
C GLY A 18 14.29 -15.67 3.09
N GLU A 19 14.08 -16.66 3.97
CA GLU A 19 13.45 -17.94 3.59
C GLU A 19 12.00 -17.77 3.12
N ALA A 20 11.24 -16.88 3.79
CA ALA A 20 9.86 -16.59 3.43
C ALA A 20 9.73 -15.47 2.38
N TYR A 21 10.70 -14.56 2.34
CA TYR A 21 10.72 -13.38 1.48
C TYR A 21 12.09 -13.25 0.77
N PRO A 22 12.29 -13.96 -0.35
CA PRO A 22 13.60 -14.02 -1.03
C PRO A 22 14.07 -12.68 -1.60
N PHE A 23 13.17 -11.72 -1.80
CA PHE A 23 13.52 -10.38 -2.28
C PHE A 23 13.34 -9.36 -1.15
N SER A 24 14.32 -8.49 -0.96
CA SER A 24 14.20 -7.39 0.01
C SER A 24 14.87 -6.11 -0.46
N SER A 25 14.36 -4.99 0.02
CA SER A 25 14.99 -3.67 -0.12
C SER A 25 14.87 -2.92 1.20
N ARG A 26 15.88 -2.11 1.49
CA ARG A 26 15.94 -1.32 2.72
C ARG A 26 16.40 0.09 2.41
N ILE A 27 15.79 1.04 3.09
CA ILE A 27 16.35 2.38 3.19
C ILE A 27 16.47 2.74 4.66
N SER A 28 17.62 3.26 5.02
CA SER A 28 17.84 3.91 6.30
C SER A 28 17.96 5.41 6.06
N SER A 29 17.52 6.19 7.03
CA SER A 29 17.86 7.60 7.11
C SER A 29 18.33 7.88 8.53
N ALA A 30 19.30 8.78 8.66
CA ALA A 30 19.36 9.57 9.88
C ALA A 30 18.01 10.29 9.98
N GLY A 31 17.35 10.20 11.13
CA GLY A 31 16.09 10.92 11.33
C GLY A 31 16.28 12.43 11.20
N PRO A 32 15.18 13.20 11.15
CA PRO A 32 15.24 14.64 11.29
C PRO A 32 16.07 14.99 12.54
N ARG A 33 16.95 16.00 12.44
CA ARG A 33 17.71 16.46 13.61
C ARG A 33 16.76 17.22 14.53
N VAL A 34 16.31 16.59 15.59
CA VAL A 34 15.56 17.27 16.65
C VAL A 34 16.58 17.76 17.67
N GLN A 35 16.71 19.10 17.81
CA GLN A 35 17.63 19.74 18.77
C GLN A 35 19.11 19.29 18.66
N GLY A 36 19.59 18.98 17.45
CA GLY A 36 20.97 18.54 17.25
C GLY A 36 21.24 17.07 17.61
N VAL A 37 20.24 16.35 18.11
CA VAL A 37 20.27 14.89 18.29
C VAL A 37 19.68 14.26 17.03
N VAL A 38 20.42 13.33 16.44
CA VAL A 38 19.92 12.48 15.37
C VAL A 38 19.11 11.38 16.04
N GLU A 39 17.81 11.31 15.79
CA GLU A 39 17.05 10.12 16.19
C GLU A 39 17.72 8.88 15.59
N ALA A 40 17.79 7.80 16.39
CA ALA A 40 18.43 6.56 15.98
C ALA A 40 17.96 6.16 14.57
N CYS A 41 18.87 5.71 13.71
CA CYS A 41 18.55 5.31 12.34
C CYS A 41 17.38 4.32 12.33
N GLN A 42 16.19 4.81 11.98
CA GLN A 42 15.02 3.99 11.76
C GLN A 42 14.96 3.66 10.27
N GLY A 43 14.85 2.36 9.98
CA GLY A 43 14.79 1.83 8.63
C GLY A 43 13.37 1.58 8.19
N MET A 44 13.14 1.72 6.88
CA MET A 44 12.03 1.05 6.21
C MET A 44 12.55 -0.16 5.47
N VAL A 45 11.82 -1.27 5.59
CA VAL A 45 12.18 -2.55 4.96
C VAL A 45 11.00 -3.05 4.15
N LEU A 46 11.24 -3.32 2.88
CA LEU A 46 10.34 -4.04 2.00
C LEU A 46 10.83 -5.48 1.88
N LEU A 47 9.98 -6.43 2.23
CA LEU A 47 10.19 -7.87 2.06
C LEU A 47 9.17 -8.38 1.04
N SER A 48 9.59 -9.19 0.08
CA SER A 48 8.74 -9.60 -1.02
C SER A 48 9.01 -11.03 -1.46
N THR A 49 7.94 -11.73 -1.83
CA THR A 49 7.98 -12.99 -2.59
C THR A 49 8.04 -12.74 -4.09
N PHE A 50 7.73 -11.51 -4.53
CA PHE A 50 7.82 -11.06 -5.91
C PHE A 50 9.14 -10.35 -6.15
N PRO A 51 9.81 -10.56 -7.31
CA PRO A 51 11.04 -9.85 -7.65
C PRO A 51 10.89 -8.33 -7.55
N ILE A 52 11.85 -7.69 -6.88
CA ILE A 52 11.99 -6.24 -6.82
C ILE A 52 12.92 -5.83 -7.96
N ILE A 53 12.38 -5.19 -9.00
CA ILE A 53 13.13 -4.81 -10.21
C ILE A 53 13.92 -3.53 -9.97
N THR A 54 13.29 -2.56 -9.32
CA THR A 54 13.92 -1.30 -8.90
C THR A 54 13.49 -0.97 -7.48
N ALA A 55 14.38 -0.32 -6.75
CA ALA A 55 14.09 0.24 -5.44
C ALA A 55 14.95 1.48 -5.23
N THR A 56 14.32 2.63 -5.01
CA THR A 56 15.00 3.92 -4.86
C THR A 56 14.46 4.69 -3.66
N LYS A 57 15.36 5.45 -3.04
CA LYS A 57 15.02 6.40 -1.98
C LYS A 57 14.49 7.67 -2.64
N PHE A 58 13.33 8.15 -2.20
CA PHE A 58 12.75 9.43 -2.61
C PHE A 58 12.65 10.36 -1.40
N GLN A 59 13.41 11.45 -1.39
CA GLN A 59 13.46 12.39 -0.26
C GLN A 59 13.35 13.83 -0.78
N PRO A 60 12.13 14.29 -1.12
CA PRO A 60 11.93 15.63 -1.67
C PRO A 60 12.10 16.74 -0.63
N VAL A 61 11.93 16.40 0.65
CA VAL A 61 12.03 17.32 1.79
C VAL A 61 13.18 16.85 2.68
N ALA A 62 14.22 17.67 2.82
CA ALA A 62 15.43 17.32 3.58
C ALA A 62 15.16 17.02 5.07
N THR A 63 14.12 17.63 5.63
CA THR A 63 13.70 17.47 7.02
C THR A 63 12.68 16.35 7.23
N ALA A 64 12.20 15.70 6.16
CA ALA A 64 11.29 14.56 6.24
C ALA A 64 12.05 13.24 6.07
N TRP A 65 11.47 12.18 6.60
CA TRP A 65 11.87 10.81 6.27
C TRP A 65 11.65 10.53 4.77
N PRO A 66 12.51 9.72 4.13
CA PRO A 66 12.32 9.36 2.73
C PRO A 66 11.17 8.39 2.52
N ALA A 67 10.58 8.38 1.33
CA ALA A 67 9.80 7.26 0.82
C ALA A 67 10.72 6.20 0.18
N LEU A 68 10.28 4.95 0.17
CA LEU A 68 10.83 3.91 -0.70
C LEU A 68 9.93 3.74 -1.92
N LEU A 69 10.46 4.02 -3.11
CA LEU A 69 9.78 3.76 -4.38
C LEU A 69 10.33 2.46 -4.96
N ALA A 70 9.46 1.53 -5.33
CA ALA A 70 9.87 0.23 -5.85
C ALA A 70 8.99 -0.21 -7.02
N SER A 71 9.55 -1.05 -7.89
CA SER A 71 8.79 -1.78 -8.92
C SER A 71 8.87 -3.28 -8.65
N LEU A 72 7.71 -3.92 -8.55
CA LEU A 72 7.55 -5.35 -8.31
C LEU A 72 7.07 -6.05 -9.56
N GLN A 73 7.70 -7.17 -9.92
CA GLN A 73 7.23 -8.05 -10.99
C GLN A 73 6.25 -9.08 -10.41
N ILE A 74 4.96 -8.96 -10.72
CA ILE A 74 3.92 -9.87 -10.20
C ILE A 74 3.85 -11.17 -11.02
N ASP A 75 4.05 -11.04 -12.33
CA ASP A 75 4.25 -12.11 -13.30
C ASP A 75 4.92 -11.55 -14.55
N ASP A 76 5.16 -12.36 -15.57
CA ASP A 76 5.94 -11.99 -16.76
C ASP A 76 5.46 -10.70 -17.46
N ALA A 77 4.14 -10.44 -17.45
CA ALA A 77 3.55 -9.29 -18.16
C ALA A 77 3.16 -8.13 -17.23
N THR A 78 3.08 -8.37 -15.90
CA THR A 78 2.49 -7.42 -14.95
C THR A 78 3.53 -6.89 -13.98
N ARG A 79 3.68 -5.56 -13.98
CA ARG A 79 4.46 -4.82 -12.98
C ARG A 79 3.57 -3.91 -12.15
N VAL A 80 3.92 -3.78 -10.88
CA VAL A 80 3.27 -2.87 -9.92
C VAL A 80 4.31 -1.93 -9.38
N SER A 81 3.98 -0.64 -9.36
CA SER A 81 4.73 0.36 -8.62
C SER A 81 4.26 0.40 -7.18
N LEU A 82 5.21 0.55 -6.26
CA LEU A 82 5.00 0.64 -4.84
C LEU A 82 5.65 1.91 -4.31
N ALA A 83 4.93 2.68 -3.52
CA ALA A 83 5.49 3.74 -2.69
C ALA A 83 5.23 3.42 -1.22
N VAL A 84 6.30 3.25 -0.45
CA VAL A 84 6.22 3.09 1.00
C VAL A 84 6.47 4.45 1.66
N VAL A 85 5.51 4.87 2.47
CA VAL A 85 5.49 6.17 3.14
C VAL A 85 5.70 5.98 4.64
N HIS A 86 6.55 6.82 5.21
CA HIS A 86 6.62 7.07 6.65
C HIS A 86 6.78 8.58 6.81
N ALA A 87 5.68 9.31 6.93
CA ALA A 87 5.73 10.76 6.98
C ALA A 87 6.07 11.25 8.40
N ALA A 88 6.61 12.47 8.51
CA ALA A 88 6.94 13.05 9.81
C ALA A 88 5.68 13.16 10.71
N ASP A 89 5.86 12.99 12.02
CA ASP A 89 4.77 13.18 12.96
C ASP A 89 4.31 14.64 12.97
N PRO A 90 3.01 14.91 13.15
CA PRO A 90 2.48 16.28 13.11
C PRO A 90 2.43 16.92 14.50
N ILE A 91 3.16 16.39 15.51
CA ILE A 91 3.07 16.88 16.90
C ILE A 91 3.64 18.30 17.00
N ARG A 92 4.68 18.58 16.20
CA ARG A 92 5.36 19.88 16.16
C ARG A 92 5.12 20.59 14.83
N ALA A 93 5.26 21.92 14.83
CA ALA A 93 5.02 22.74 13.64
C ALA A 93 5.98 22.41 12.47
N ASP A 94 7.24 22.07 12.78
CA ASP A 94 8.23 21.63 11.80
C ASP A 94 7.89 20.26 11.21
N GLY A 95 7.48 19.31 12.05
CA GLY A 95 6.99 17.99 11.62
C GLY A 95 5.73 18.08 10.76
N LEU A 96 4.75 18.89 11.19
CA LEU A 96 3.53 19.18 10.43
C LEU A 96 3.84 19.73 9.04
N ALA A 97 4.68 20.77 8.96
CA ALA A 97 5.07 21.39 7.70
C ALA A 97 5.87 20.42 6.80
N ALA A 98 6.79 19.64 7.38
CA ALA A 98 7.55 18.63 6.65
C ALA A 98 6.65 17.53 6.10
N ARG A 99 5.67 17.08 6.87
CA ARG A 99 4.67 16.07 6.48
C ARG A 99 3.81 16.58 5.32
N ASP A 100 3.27 17.78 5.41
CA ASP A 100 2.43 18.36 4.36
C ASP A 100 3.21 18.57 3.06
N ALA A 101 4.42 19.14 3.14
CA ALA A 101 5.30 19.31 1.98
C ALA A 101 5.71 17.97 1.37
N PHE A 102 6.02 16.97 2.19
CA PHE A 102 6.38 15.63 1.72
C PHE A 102 5.23 14.99 0.94
N LEU A 103 4.00 15.04 1.45
CA LEU A 103 2.84 14.50 0.74
C LEU A 103 2.58 15.25 -0.57
N HIS A 104 2.71 16.57 -0.57
CA HIS A 104 2.58 17.37 -1.79
C HIS A 104 3.59 16.94 -2.86
N TYR A 105 4.88 16.89 -2.52
CA TYR A 105 5.93 16.51 -3.47
C TYR A 105 5.86 15.05 -3.91
N LEU A 106 5.45 14.16 -3.00
CA LEU A 106 5.18 12.76 -3.35
C LEU A 106 4.06 12.67 -4.38
N ALA A 107 2.96 13.40 -4.20
CA ALA A 107 1.86 13.39 -5.17
C ALA A 107 2.32 13.80 -6.57
N GLU A 108 3.12 14.87 -6.71
CA GLU A 108 3.64 15.28 -8.04
C GLU A 108 4.52 14.21 -8.67
N HIS A 109 5.35 13.54 -7.85
CA HIS A 109 6.20 12.48 -8.34
C HIS A 109 5.37 11.28 -8.82
N LEU A 110 4.33 10.91 -8.07
CA LEU A 110 3.44 9.80 -8.41
C LEU A 110 2.62 10.05 -9.69
N ASP A 111 2.44 11.30 -10.12
CA ASP A 111 1.80 11.63 -11.42
C ASP A 111 2.60 11.09 -12.62
N THR A 112 3.90 10.83 -12.44
CA THR A 112 4.78 10.26 -13.47
C THR A 112 4.69 8.73 -13.60
N ILE A 113 3.92 8.08 -12.72
CA ILE A 113 3.79 6.62 -12.66
C ILE A 113 2.49 6.17 -13.33
N HIS A 114 2.61 5.43 -14.44
CA HIS A 114 1.46 4.97 -15.22
C HIS A 114 1.14 3.47 -15.06
N SER A 115 1.96 2.72 -14.32
CA SER A 115 1.65 1.34 -13.93
C SER A 115 0.68 1.32 -12.74
N PRO A 116 -0.01 0.18 -12.49
CA PRO A 116 -0.73 -0.04 -11.25
C PRO A 116 0.12 0.34 -10.05
N LEU A 117 -0.43 1.17 -9.18
CA LEU A 117 0.29 1.82 -8.09
C LEU A 117 -0.34 1.45 -6.75
N ILE A 118 0.49 1.02 -5.82
CA ILE A 118 0.14 0.84 -4.42
C ILE A 118 0.94 1.85 -3.61
N VAL A 119 0.28 2.62 -2.76
CA VAL A 119 0.94 3.50 -1.78
C VAL A 119 0.52 3.06 -0.40
N LEU A 120 1.48 2.78 0.48
CA LEU A 120 1.17 2.28 1.81
C LEU A 120 2.18 2.70 2.86
N GLY A 121 1.76 2.63 4.12
CA GLY A 121 2.61 2.89 5.27
C GLY A 121 1.96 3.89 6.22
N ASP A 122 2.78 4.55 7.03
CA ASP A 122 2.35 5.52 8.03
C ASP A 122 2.41 6.92 7.44
N PHE A 123 1.24 7.51 7.22
CA PHE A 123 1.13 8.86 6.69
C PHE A 123 1.17 9.90 7.79
N ASN A 124 1.14 9.50 9.06
CA ASN A 124 0.98 10.37 10.22
C ASN A 124 -0.20 11.35 10.03
N ALA A 125 -1.23 10.88 9.32
CA ALA A 125 -2.34 11.68 8.84
C ALA A 125 -3.59 10.82 8.70
N SER A 126 -4.73 11.36 9.13
CA SER A 126 -6.02 10.70 8.93
C SER A 126 -6.60 11.02 7.54
N PRO A 127 -7.59 10.26 7.06
CA PRO A 127 -8.30 10.57 5.83
C PRO A 127 -9.01 11.94 5.85
N PHE A 128 -9.22 12.50 7.05
CA PHE A 128 -9.86 13.80 7.23
C PHE A 128 -8.85 14.96 7.25
N THR A 129 -7.55 14.67 7.31
CA THR A 129 -6.51 15.69 7.37
C THR A 129 -6.38 16.39 6.00
N PRO A 130 -6.33 17.73 5.92
CA PRO A 130 -6.33 18.46 4.65
C PRO A 130 -5.27 18.00 3.64
N ALA A 131 -4.01 17.88 4.05
CA ALA A 131 -2.93 17.43 3.18
C ALA A 131 -3.12 15.98 2.67
N PHE A 132 -3.75 15.10 3.46
CA PHE A 132 -4.08 13.75 2.99
C PHE A 132 -5.18 13.79 1.92
N ARG A 133 -6.22 14.61 2.11
CA ARG A 133 -7.29 14.78 1.13
C ARG A 133 -6.78 15.38 -0.18
N GLU A 134 -5.88 16.35 -0.10
CA GLU A 134 -5.21 16.93 -1.27
C GLU A 134 -4.35 15.89 -1.99
N PHE A 135 -3.53 15.15 -1.24
CA PHE A 135 -2.73 14.03 -1.76
C PHE A 135 -3.62 13.02 -2.51
N GLN A 136 -4.72 12.59 -1.90
CA GLN A 136 -5.64 11.64 -2.49
C GLN A 136 -6.30 12.20 -3.75
N ALA A 137 -6.78 13.44 -3.71
CA ALA A 137 -7.44 14.09 -4.84
C ALA A 137 -6.50 14.26 -6.03
N ARG A 138 -5.25 14.66 -5.80
CA ARG A 138 -4.24 14.85 -6.85
C ARG A 138 -3.82 13.54 -7.49
N THR A 139 -3.53 12.53 -6.68
CA THR A 139 -3.01 11.25 -7.18
C THR A 139 -4.10 10.35 -7.76
N GLY A 140 -5.38 10.59 -7.47
CA GLY A 140 -6.49 9.70 -7.84
C GLY A 140 -6.46 8.35 -7.11
N LEU A 141 -5.63 8.22 -6.08
CA LEU A 141 -5.50 7.00 -5.28
C LEU A 141 -6.80 6.72 -4.51
N GLN A 142 -7.23 5.47 -4.56
CA GLN A 142 -8.40 4.99 -3.86
C GLN A 142 -8.01 4.40 -2.52
N LEU A 143 -8.70 4.83 -1.46
CA LEU A 143 -8.60 4.30 -0.11
C LEU A 143 -9.77 3.34 0.15
N SER A 144 -9.63 2.46 1.14
CA SER A 144 -10.78 1.70 1.62
C SER A 144 -11.87 2.65 2.16
N PRO A 145 -13.17 2.40 1.90
CA PRO A 145 -14.24 3.16 2.55
C PRO A 145 -14.24 2.95 4.07
N TRP A 146 -13.61 1.88 4.55
CA TRP A 146 -13.40 1.61 5.96
C TRP A 146 -11.96 1.85 6.37
N ASN A 147 -11.76 2.77 7.29
CA ASN A 147 -10.44 3.16 7.80
C ASN A 147 -10.30 2.65 9.22
N PRO A 148 -9.66 1.49 9.44
CA PRO A 148 -9.44 0.99 10.78
C PRO A 148 -8.48 1.92 11.52
N ALA A 149 -8.75 2.19 12.80
CA ALA A 149 -7.78 2.86 13.64
C ALA A 149 -6.50 2.02 13.74
N THR A 150 -5.33 2.63 13.76
CA THR A 150 -4.06 1.90 13.85
C THR A 150 -3.23 2.41 15.00
N TYR A 151 -3.46 3.64 15.46
CA TYR A 151 -2.73 4.28 16.54
C TYR A 151 -3.67 4.97 17.55
N PRO A 152 -3.34 5.00 18.85
CA PRO A 152 -2.41 4.10 19.50
C PRO A 152 -3.07 2.71 19.58
N ALA A 153 -2.27 1.66 19.45
CA ALA A 153 -2.74 0.28 19.28
C ALA A 153 -3.68 -0.19 20.39
N GLY A 154 -3.44 0.26 21.63
CA GLY A 154 -4.26 -0.05 22.80
C GLY A 154 -5.67 0.55 22.76
N MET A 155 -5.91 1.63 22.01
CA MET A 155 -7.22 2.29 21.92
C MET A 155 -8.18 1.60 20.95
N ARG A 156 -7.70 0.63 20.16
CA ARG A 156 -8.50 -0.17 19.21
C ARG A 156 -9.43 0.67 18.35
N THR A 157 -10.73 0.71 18.63
CA THR A 157 -11.73 1.45 17.83
C THR A 157 -11.79 2.94 18.19
N LEU A 158 -11.18 3.36 19.30
CA LEU A 158 -11.08 4.75 19.74
C LEU A 158 -9.80 5.45 19.26
N GLY A 159 -8.91 4.71 18.58
CA GLY A 159 -7.72 5.29 17.98
C GLY A 159 -8.01 6.08 16.70
N ILE A 160 -6.94 6.57 16.08
CA ILE A 160 -6.92 7.25 14.79
C ILE A 160 -6.34 6.33 13.70
N SER A 161 -6.77 6.54 12.47
CA SER A 161 -6.26 5.85 11.28
C SER A 161 -5.16 6.68 10.65
N ILE A 162 -3.90 6.35 10.91
CA ILE A 162 -2.76 7.06 10.32
C ILE A 162 -1.92 6.18 9.39
N ASP A 163 -2.08 4.87 9.49
CA ASP A 163 -1.55 3.91 8.53
C ASP A 163 -2.58 3.62 7.45
N HIS A 164 -2.15 3.64 6.19
CA HIS A 164 -3.05 3.50 5.05
C HIS A 164 -2.49 2.56 3.98
N VAL A 165 -3.41 2.02 3.18
CA VAL A 165 -3.12 1.33 1.93
C VAL A 165 -4.03 1.94 0.87
N LEU A 166 -3.44 2.61 -0.10
CA LEU A 166 -4.11 3.22 -1.23
C LEU A 166 -3.69 2.58 -2.54
N VAL A 167 -4.58 2.56 -3.52
CA VAL A 167 -4.36 1.91 -4.82
C VAL A 167 -4.85 2.78 -5.99
N ARG A 168 -4.14 2.74 -7.12
CA ARG A 168 -4.54 3.31 -8.41
C ARG A 168 -4.29 2.27 -9.49
N ASP A 169 -5.25 2.10 -10.40
CA ASP A 169 -5.27 1.04 -11.41
C ASP A 169 -5.09 -0.37 -10.82
N ALA A 170 -5.60 -0.56 -9.59
CA ALA A 170 -5.66 -1.80 -8.84
C ALA A 170 -6.86 -1.75 -7.91
N THR A 171 -7.29 -2.90 -7.37
CA THR A 171 -8.47 -3.00 -6.49
C THR A 171 -8.07 -3.49 -5.11
N LEU A 172 -8.38 -2.71 -4.08
CA LEU A 172 -8.26 -3.12 -2.69
C LEU A 172 -9.48 -3.98 -2.30
N LEU A 173 -9.32 -5.31 -2.32
CA LEU A 173 -10.40 -6.27 -2.06
C LEU A 173 -10.71 -6.41 -0.58
N ARG A 174 -9.68 -6.28 0.28
CA ARG A 174 -9.83 -6.41 1.74
C ARG A 174 -8.79 -5.56 2.44
N LEU A 175 -9.18 -4.99 3.56
CA LEU A 175 -8.28 -4.34 4.52
C LEU A 175 -8.73 -4.80 5.90
N GLU A 176 -7.79 -5.18 6.77
CA GLU A 176 -8.06 -5.53 8.15
C GLU A 176 -6.90 -5.13 9.08
N PRO A 177 -7.15 -4.52 10.24
CA PRO A 177 -6.15 -4.37 11.27
C PRO A 177 -5.93 -5.72 11.97
N LEU A 178 -4.68 -6.04 12.27
CA LEU A 178 -4.31 -7.17 13.10
C LEU A 178 -4.06 -6.71 14.54
N SER A 179 -3.92 -7.68 15.44
CA SER A 179 -3.46 -7.41 16.80
C SER A 179 -2.08 -6.78 16.78
N SER A 180 -1.85 -5.83 17.69
CA SER A 180 -0.49 -5.31 17.90
C SER A 180 0.43 -6.44 18.35
N VAL A 181 1.64 -6.41 17.81
CA VAL A 181 2.74 -7.33 18.10
C VAL A 181 3.84 -6.56 18.83
N GLY A 182 3.46 -5.87 19.91
CA GLY A 182 4.38 -5.06 20.74
C GLY A 182 4.69 -3.65 20.20
N SER A 183 4.09 -3.26 19.08
CA SER A 183 4.14 -1.88 18.56
C SER A 183 2.97 -1.05 19.10
N ASP A 184 3.18 0.25 19.22
CA ASP A 184 2.15 1.25 19.44
C ASP A 184 1.26 1.49 18.20
N HIS A 185 1.61 0.94 17.04
CA HIS A 185 0.76 0.80 15.87
C HIS A 185 0.19 -0.62 15.73
N ARG A 186 -1.03 -0.72 15.18
CA ARG A 186 -1.63 -1.99 14.78
C ARG A 186 -1.27 -2.32 13.33
N PRO A 187 -0.92 -3.58 13.02
CA PRO A 187 -0.60 -3.91 11.65
C PRO A 187 -1.80 -3.87 10.72
N LEU A 188 -1.63 -3.44 9.47
CA LEU A 188 -2.66 -3.56 8.43
C LEU A 188 -2.38 -4.71 7.48
N ARG A 189 -3.36 -5.60 7.31
CA ARG A 189 -3.39 -6.61 6.26
C ARG A 189 -4.31 -6.20 5.12
N ALA A 190 -3.71 -5.94 3.97
CA ALA A 190 -4.45 -5.69 2.73
C ALA A 190 -4.53 -6.96 1.86
N LEU A 191 -5.57 -7.09 1.05
CA LEU A 191 -5.63 -7.98 -0.10
C LEU A 191 -5.90 -7.12 -1.32
N ILE A 192 -4.94 -7.10 -2.25
CA ILE A 192 -5.03 -6.26 -3.46
C ILE A 192 -5.05 -7.16 -4.69
N SER A 193 -5.93 -6.84 -5.63
CA SER A 193 -5.96 -7.39 -6.99
C SER A 193 -5.38 -6.36 -7.95
N VAL A 194 -4.53 -6.84 -8.85
CA VAL A 194 -3.84 -6.02 -9.87
C VAL A 194 -4.31 -6.53 -11.23
N PRO A 195 -4.66 -5.64 -12.17
CA PRO A 195 -5.06 -6.05 -13.50
C PRO A 195 -3.88 -6.75 -14.20
N VAL A 196 -4.15 -7.92 -14.78
CA VAL A 196 -3.18 -8.64 -15.60
C VAL A 196 -3.23 -8.05 -17.01
N MET A 197 -2.13 -7.44 -17.46
CA MET A 197 -2.03 -6.96 -18.84
C MET A 197 -2.00 -8.16 -19.78
N GLY A 198 -3.02 -8.28 -20.64
CA GLY A 198 -3.18 -9.40 -21.58
C GLY A 198 -4.60 -9.97 -21.70
N SER A 199 -5.53 -9.59 -20.81
CA SER A 199 -6.95 -9.88 -21.03
C SER A 199 -7.58 -8.77 -21.89
N ALA A 200 -7.24 -8.76 -23.18
CA ALA A 200 -8.10 -8.10 -24.15
C ALA A 200 -9.41 -8.89 -24.19
N ILE A 201 -10.52 -8.28 -23.78
CA ILE A 201 -11.83 -8.76 -24.23
C ILE A 201 -11.82 -8.60 -25.75
N PRO A 202 -12.09 -9.64 -26.56
CA PRO A 202 -12.25 -9.46 -28.00
C PRO A 202 -13.34 -8.42 -28.24
N ALA A 203 -12.96 -7.27 -28.79
CA ALA A 203 -13.91 -6.34 -29.37
C ALA A 203 -14.53 -7.04 -30.59
N GLY A 204 -15.75 -7.55 -30.44
CA GLY A 204 -16.37 -8.29 -31.54
C GLY A 204 -17.68 -8.97 -31.19
N LEU A 205 -18.70 -8.20 -30.79
CA LEU A 205 -20.06 -8.44 -31.25
C LEU A 205 -20.68 -7.09 -31.60
N ALA A 206 -20.47 -6.70 -32.86
CA ALA A 206 -21.27 -5.69 -33.51
C ALA A 206 -22.71 -6.21 -33.57
N GLU A 207 -23.64 -5.52 -32.93
CA GLU A 207 -25.07 -5.76 -33.12
C GLU A 207 -25.50 -5.11 -34.45
N ASP A 208 -25.67 -5.96 -35.46
CA ASP A 208 -26.46 -5.68 -36.64
C ASP A 208 -27.69 -6.61 -36.60
N GLY A 209 -28.90 -6.05 -36.56
CA GLY A 209 -30.11 -6.85 -36.79
C GLY A 209 -31.39 -6.37 -36.12
N LYS A 210 -32.09 -5.44 -36.78
CA LYS A 210 -33.53 -5.23 -36.60
C LYS A 210 -34.30 -6.55 -36.78
N THR A 211 -35.20 -6.89 -35.86
CA THR A 211 -36.57 -7.47 -36.05
C THR A 211 -37.16 -7.68 -34.63
N GLY A 212 -38.37 -7.24 -34.30
CA GLY A 212 -39.63 -7.83 -34.74
C GLY A 212 -40.25 -8.64 -33.59
N ARG A 213 -41.26 -8.07 -32.92
CA ARG A 213 -42.17 -8.69 -31.92
C ARG A 213 -42.48 -10.18 -32.19
N THR A 214 -42.35 -11.03 -31.16
CA THR A 214 -43.42 -11.93 -30.62
C THR A 214 -42.93 -12.78 -29.44
N LEU A 215 -43.70 -12.80 -28.34
CA LEU A 215 -43.78 -13.88 -27.33
C LEU A 215 -44.62 -15.04 -27.93
N PRO A 216 -44.63 -16.32 -27.44
CA PRO A 216 -44.56 -16.69 -26.01
C PRO A 216 -43.96 -18.10 -25.63
N HIS A 217 -44.06 -18.37 -24.33
CA HIS A 217 -44.28 -19.67 -23.65
C HIS A 217 -43.13 -20.53 -23.09
N ARG A 218 -43.41 -21.04 -21.88
CA ARG A 218 -42.62 -21.81 -20.90
C ARG A 218 -42.16 -23.19 -21.40
N ASN A 219 -40.96 -23.65 -21.00
CA ASN A 219 -40.79 -24.73 -20.00
C ASN A 219 -39.32 -24.99 -19.58
N SER A 220 -39.20 -25.41 -18.32
CA SER A 220 -38.17 -26.23 -17.62
C SER A 220 -36.89 -26.71 -18.34
N GLY A 221 -35.75 -26.61 -17.64
CA GLY A 221 -34.55 -27.42 -17.91
C GLY A 221 -33.30 -26.87 -17.21
N GLU A 222 -32.55 -27.74 -16.55
CA GLU A 222 -31.32 -27.50 -15.79
C GLU A 222 -30.16 -26.93 -16.62
N ALA A 223 -29.32 -26.10 -16.00
CA ALA A 223 -27.85 -25.98 -16.16
C ALA A 223 -27.38 -24.90 -15.17
N GLY A 224 -26.38 -25.10 -14.32
CA GLY A 224 -25.00 -25.34 -14.75
C GLY A 224 -24.38 -23.99 -15.14
N GLY A 225 -23.69 -23.32 -14.21
CA GLY A 225 -23.08 -22.02 -14.49
C GLY A 225 -22.04 -21.65 -13.43
N GLY A 226 -20.86 -22.23 -13.57
CA GLY A 226 -19.70 -21.94 -12.73
C GLY A 226 -19.40 -20.44 -12.68
N ALA A 227 -19.22 -19.92 -11.46
CA ALA A 227 -18.65 -18.61 -11.25
C ALA A 227 -17.22 -18.61 -11.80
N ASN A 228 -17.03 -17.85 -12.88
CA ASN A 228 -15.75 -17.64 -13.54
C ASN A 228 -14.85 -16.83 -12.60
N THR A 229 -14.08 -17.51 -11.75
CA THR A 229 -13.05 -16.94 -10.89
C THR A 229 -11.86 -16.52 -11.74
N ALA A 230 -11.98 -15.39 -12.43
CA ALA A 230 -10.87 -14.82 -13.20
C ALA A 230 -9.77 -14.30 -12.26
N ASN A 231 -8.68 -15.07 -12.17
CA ASN A 231 -7.30 -14.67 -11.84
C ASN A 231 -7.12 -13.59 -10.77
N ILE A 232 -7.41 -13.93 -9.51
CA ILE A 232 -7.04 -13.12 -8.34
C ILE A 232 -5.62 -13.49 -7.90
N LYS A 233 -4.60 -12.67 -8.20
CA LYS A 233 -3.30 -12.76 -7.52
C LYS A 233 -3.33 -11.92 -6.26
N ARG A 234 -3.07 -12.58 -5.12
CA ARG A 234 -3.22 -12.02 -3.76
C ARG A 234 -1.95 -11.29 -3.34
N VAL A 235 -2.00 -9.97 -3.18
CA VAL A 235 -0.91 -9.22 -2.54
C VAL A 235 -1.32 -8.90 -1.11
N ALA A 236 -0.67 -9.54 -0.13
CA ALA A 236 -0.73 -9.14 1.27
C ALA A 236 0.29 -8.03 1.54
N ALA A 237 -0.12 -7.01 2.30
CA ALA A 237 0.76 -6.05 2.97
C ALA A 237 0.61 -6.25 4.49
N LEU A 238 1.65 -6.00 5.27
CA LEU A 238 1.69 -5.97 6.75
C LEU A 238 2.70 -4.87 7.12
N SER A 239 2.42 -4.04 8.13
CA SER A 239 3.34 -3.09 8.83
C SER A 239 2.69 -2.64 10.14
N PRO A 240 3.35 -2.48 11.32
CA PRO A 240 4.73 -2.82 11.69
C PRO A 240 4.85 -3.90 12.81
N VAL A 241 6.05 -4.46 12.97
CA VAL A 241 6.41 -5.44 14.01
C VAL A 241 7.37 -4.80 15.01
N SER A 242 6.94 -4.67 16.27
CA SER A 242 7.84 -4.45 17.41
C SER A 242 7.71 -5.58 18.42
N ALA A 243 7.87 -6.83 17.97
CA ALA A 243 8.31 -7.98 18.78
C ALA A 243 8.25 -9.28 17.95
N LEU A 244 9.31 -9.51 17.15
CA LEU A 244 9.87 -10.85 17.01
C LEU A 244 10.88 -11.13 18.15
N LEU A 245 10.68 -10.45 19.29
CA LEU A 245 11.53 -10.44 20.46
C LEU A 245 10.69 -10.86 21.65
N LEU A 246 10.70 -12.15 21.95
CA LEU A 246 10.93 -12.77 23.26
C LEU A 246 11.09 -14.28 23.00
N PRO A 247 11.91 -15.00 23.80
CA PRO A 247 12.23 -16.41 23.59
C PRO A 247 11.00 -17.33 23.65
#